data_AF-A0A540R847-F1
#
_entry.id   AF-A0A540R847-F1
#
_cell.length_a   1.000
_cell.length_b   1.000
_cell.length_c   1.000
_cell.angle_alpha   90.00
_cell.angle_beta   90.00
_cell.angle_gamma   90.00
#
_symmetry.space_group_name_H-M   'P 1'
#
loop_
_entity.id
_entity.type
_entity.pdbx_description
1 polymer ?
#
loop_
_entity_poly.entity_id
_entity_poly.type
_entity_poly.pdbx_seq_one_letter_code
_entity_poly.pdbx_strand_id
1 'polypeptide(L)'
;MGLAPSVSRSLGLVGFAAFCLAAVLVVNYIRDNLTIAIWAFCALWLTWELAERVLGFWSRPISTELFIQAALLAVTLVVLTVLPQRLPRVEDGGVKVVALLLALYLSMLAVVGIALQLGVVTGGTEVAFRLGHAVVSIGWMVLAAWFLLSKHLGLTGLGAALAIGSVVKLVFYDMAAINGLIRALAFLLCGIVLLTIAVKRSSPEEASAISGD
;
A
#
# COMPACT_ATOMS: atom_id res chain seq x y z
N MET A 1 13.00 -36.09 5.67
CA MET A 1 13.88 -35.25 6.52
C MET A 1 13.49 -33.80 6.30
N GLY A 2 12.96 -33.12 7.32
CA GLY A 2 12.74 -31.68 7.25
C GLY A 2 14.03 -30.90 7.56
N LEU A 3 14.24 -29.77 6.89
CA LEU A 3 15.31 -28.84 7.24
C LEU A 3 15.07 -28.26 8.64
N ALA A 4 16.15 -27.90 9.35
CA ALA A 4 16.02 -27.23 10.64
C ALA A 4 15.26 -25.89 10.49
N PRO A 5 14.38 -25.51 11.46
CA PRO A 5 13.49 -24.35 11.31
C PRO A 5 14.18 -22.98 11.16
N SER A 6 15.48 -22.88 11.44
CA SER A 6 16.32 -21.71 11.18
C SER A 6 16.80 -21.67 9.72
N VAL A 7 17.20 -22.82 9.18
CA VAL A 7 17.69 -22.97 7.79
C VAL A 7 16.58 -22.68 6.79
N SER A 8 15.35 -23.14 7.04
CA SER A 8 14.19 -22.84 6.18
C SER A 8 13.89 -21.34 6.14
N ARG A 9 13.91 -20.65 7.28
CA ARG A 9 13.70 -19.19 7.38
C ARG A 9 14.80 -18.40 6.69
N SER A 10 16.07 -18.76 6.88
CA SER A 10 17.20 -18.15 6.15
C SER A 10 17.07 -18.33 4.64
N LEU A 11 16.68 -19.52 4.18
CA LEU A 11 16.49 -19.81 2.76
C LEU A 11 15.34 -18.98 2.16
N GLY A 12 14.23 -18.83 2.89
CA GLY A 12 13.12 -17.96 2.50
C GLY A 12 13.51 -16.48 2.39
N LEU A 13 14.32 -15.98 3.33
CA LEU A 13 14.83 -14.61 3.29
C LEU A 13 15.76 -14.36 2.09
N VAL A 14 16.66 -15.31 1.78
CA VAL A 14 17.54 -15.22 0.60
C VAL A 14 16.73 -15.26 -0.70
N GLY A 15 15.72 -16.14 -0.79
CA GLY A 15 14.80 -16.19 -1.92
C GLY A 15 14.03 -14.87 -2.12
N PHE A 16 13.57 -14.26 -1.02
CA PHE A 16 12.90 -12.96 -1.07
C PHE A 16 13.84 -11.81 -1.48
N ALA A 17 15.08 -11.79 -0.96
CA ALA A 17 16.08 -10.80 -1.35
C ALA A 17 16.44 -10.91 -2.85
N ALA A 18 16.59 -12.13 -3.37
CA ALA A 18 16.78 -12.40 -4.79
C ALA A 18 15.58 -11.95 -5.63
N PHE A 19 14.35 -12.18 -5.16
CA PHE A 19 13.12 -11.70 -5.79
C PHE A 19 13.06 -10.16 -5.84
N CYS A 20 13.38 -9.46 -4.75
CA CYS A 20 13.45 -7.99 -4.71
C CYS A 20 14.47 -7.43 -5.69
N LEU A 21 15.68 -7.99 -5.72
CA LEU A 21 16.75 -7.58 -6.64
C LEU A 21 16.34 -7.83 -8.10
N ALA A 22 15.80 -9.02 -8.40
CA ALA A 22 15.34 -9.35 -9.74
C ALA A 22 14.15 -8.48 -10.17
N ALA A 23 13.25 -8.09 -9.26
CA ALA A 23 12.18 -7.13 -9.54
C ALA A 23 12.77 -5.79 -10.03
N VAL A 24 13.68 -5.18 -9.26
CA VAL A 24 14.32 -3.90 -9.63
C VAL A 24 15.04 -3.97 -10.98
N LEU A 25 15.71 -5.09 -11.27
CA LEU A 25 16.46 -5.27 -12.51
C LEU A 25 15.57 -5.54 -13.73
N VAL A 26 14.58 -6.43 -13.59
CA VAL A 26 13.85 -7.05 -14.72
C VAL A 26 12.52 -6.36 -15.02
N VAL A 27 11.91 -5.64 -14.08
CA VAL A 27 10.60 -4.95 -14.23
C VAL A 27 10.41 -4.19 -15.55
N ASN A 28 11.47 -3.58 -16.09
CA ASN A 28 11.44 -2.84 -17.33
C ASN A 28 11.27 -3.66 -18.60
N TYR A 29 11.67 -4.93 -18.55
CA TYR A 29 11.61 -5.87 -19.67
C TYR A 29 10.28 -6.66 -19.65
N ILE A 30 9.55 -6.65 -18.53
CA ILE A 30 8.22 -7.24 -18.43
C ILE A 30 7.25 -6.45 -19.32
N ARG A 31 6.57 -7.16 -20.21
CA ARG A 31 5.58 -6.61 -21.17
C ARG A 31 4.31 -7.44 -21.27
N ASP A 32 4.39 -8.72 -20.94
CA ASP A 32 3.31 -9.68 -21.06
C ASP A 32 2.53 -9.86 -19.74
N ASN A 33 1.21 -10.00 -19.86
CA ASN A 33 0.32 -10.13 -18.71
C ASN A 33 0.57 -11.40 -17.88
N LEU A 34 1.09 -12.46 -18.52
CA LEU A 34 1.40 -13.73 -17.83
C LEU A 34 2.59 -13.55 -16.87
N THR A 35 3.68 -12.93 -17.31
CA THR A 35 4.80 -12.60 -16.45
C THR A 35 4.37 -11.67 -15.31
N ILE A 36 3.56 -10.63 -15.59
CA ILE A 36 3.01 -9.77 -14.52
C ILE A 36 2.23 -10.60 -13.48
N ALA A 37 1.39 -11.54 -13.92
CA ALA A 37 0.63 -12.43 -13.03
C ALA A 37 1.52 -13.38 -12.22
N ILE A 38 2.56 -13.96 -12.83
CA ILE A 38 3.55 -14.81 -12.14
C ILE A 38 4.31 -14.00 -11.08
N TRP A 39 4.80 -12.80 -11.41
CA TRP A 39 5.48 -11.93 -10.46
C TRP A 39 4.57 -11.49 -9.31
N ALA A 40 3.30 -11.20 -9.59
CA ALA A 40 2.29 -10.91 -8.57
C ALA A 40 2.05 -12.10 -7.64
N PHE A 41 1.90 -13.31 -8.20
CA PHE A 41 1.75 -14.54 -7.42
C PHE A 41 2.99 -14.81 -6.54
N CYS A 42 4.19 -14.69 -7.09
CA CYS A 42 5.44 -14.83 -6.33
C CYS A 42 5.54 -13.80 -5.19
N ALA A 43 5.14 -12.54 -5.42
CA ALA A 43 5.11 -11.53 -4.38
C ALA A 43 4.17 -11.91 -3.23
N LEU A 44 2.92 -12.30 -3.55
CA LEU A 44 1.92 -12.73 -2.57
C LEU A 44 2.38 -13.96 -1.78
N TRP A 45 2.97 -14.95 -2.45
CA TRP A 45 3.47 -16.18 -1.82
C TRP A 45 4.66 -15.90 -0.89
N LEU A 46 5.69 -15.18 -1.37
CA LEU A 46 6.89 -14.90 -0.58
C LEU A 46 6.65 -13.95 0.60
N THR A 47 5.63 -13.08 0.52
CA THR A 47 5.25 -12.17 1.61
C THR A 47 4.18 -12.74 2.54
N TRP A 48 3.72 -13.98 2.34
CA TRP A 48 2.61 -14.55 3.11
C TRP A 48 2.83 -14.53 4.63
N GLU A 49 4.01 -14.96 5.12
CA GLU A 49 4.32 -14.94 6.56
C GLU A 49 4.32 -13.53 7.15
N LEU A 50 4.80 -12.53 6.41
CA LEU A 50 4.75 -11.12 6.81
C LEU A 50 3.30 -10.60 6.78
N ALA A 51 2.50 -11.03 5.79
CA ALA A 51 1.10 -10.69 5.68
C ALA A 51 0.26 -11.23 6.84
N GLU A 52 0.52 -12.43 7.35
CA GLU A 52 -0.15 -12.94 8.57
C GLU A 52 0.14 -12.08 9.81
N ARG A 53 1.31 -11.45 9.91
CA ARG A 53 1.67 -10.54 11.02
C ARG A 53 1.06 -9.15 10.87
N VAL A 54 0.93 -8.67 9.63
CA VAL A 54 0.45 -7.32 9.32
C VAL A 54 -1.08 -7.27 9.15
N LEU A 55 -1.70 -8.31 8.61
CA LEU A 55 -3.16 -8.36 8.36
C LEU A 55 -3.93 -9.07 9.46
N GLY A 56 -3.24 -9.71 10.41
CA GLY A 56 -3.87 -10.32 11.58
C GLY A 56 -4.59 -9.30 12.46
N PHE A 57 -5.65 -9.74 13.16
CA PHE A 57 -6.45 -8.87 14.03
C PHE A 57 -5.74 -8.39 15.30
N TRP A 58 -4.57 -8.95 15.64
CA TRP A 58 -3.87 -8.74 16.90
C TRP A 58 -2.41 -8.43 16.63
N SER A 59 -1.83 -7.46 17.33
CA SER A 59 -0.38 -7.26 17.23
C SER A 59 0.35 -8.49 17.74
N ARG A 60 1.38 -8.90 16.99
CA ARG A 60 2.29 -9.98 17.36
C ARG A 60 3.71 -9.49 17.14
N PRO A 61 4.67 -9.81 18.03
CA PRO A 61 6.07 -9.52 17.77
C PRO A 61 6.49 -10.07 16.42
N ILE A 62 7.20 -9.23 15.66
CA ILE A 62 7.82 -9.60 14.38
C ILE A 62 9.21 -10.20 14.66
N SER A 63 9.64 -11.17 13.86
CA SER A 63 11.00 -11.70 13.95
C SER A 63 11.96 -10.88 13.07
N THR A 64 13.27 -10.98 13.35
CA THR A 64 14.30 -10.23 12.62
C THR A 64 14.25 -10.48 11.11
N GLU A 65 13.95 -11.72 10.68
CA GLU A 65 13.86 -12.08 9.26
C GLU A 65 12.68 -11.38 8.58
N LEU A 66 11.51 -11.36 9.23
CA LEU A 66 10.31 -10.68 8.71
C LEU A 66 10.46 -9.15 8.72
N PHE A 67 11.21 -8.59 9.68
CA PHE A 67 11.61 -7.19 9.65
C PHE A 67 12.54 -6.88 8.45
N ILE A 68 13.54 -7.74 8.18
CA ILE A 68 14.40 -7.57 7.01
C ILE A 68 13.58 -7.68 5.71
N GLN A 69 12.60 -8.58 5.62
CA GLN A 69 11.67 -8.62 4.48
C GLN A 69 10.90 -7.30 4.33
N ALA A 70 10.32 -6.76 5.41
CA ALA A 70 9.60 -5.49 5.37
C ALA A 70 10.51 -4.31 4.93
N ALA A 71 11.75 -4.28 5.40
CA ALA A 71 12.75 -3.27 5.02
C ALA A 71 13.19 -3.41 3.54
N LEU A 72 13.48 -4.63 3.07
CA LEU A 72 13.78 -4.89 1.66
C LEU A 72 12.62 -4.52 0.74
N LEU A 73 11.38 -4.79 1.17
CA LEU A 73 10.18 -4.39 0.44
C LEU A 73 10.02 -2.87 0.37
N ALA A 74 10.25 -2.16 1.48
CA ALA A 74 10.26 -0.70 1.52
C ALA A 74 11.28 -0.11 0.54
N VAL A 75 12.54 -0.60 0.61
CA VAL A 75 13.61 -0.17 -0.32
C VAL A 75 13.23 -0.46 -1.77
N THR A 76 12.69 -1.65 -2.05
CA THR A 76 12.26 -2.03 -3.41
C THR A 76 11.20 -1.08 -3.95
N LEU A 77 10.16 -0.78 -3.15
CA LEU A 77 9.09 0.15 -3.55
C LEU A 77 9.61 1.58 -3.74
N VAL A 78 10.50 2.07 -2.88
CA VAL A 78 11.15 3.39 -3.04
C VAL A 78 11.99 3.43 -4.32
N VAL A 79 12.81 2.41 -4.58
CA VAL A 79 13.64 2.33 -5.81
C VAL A 79 12.78 2.29 -7.07
N LEU A 80 11.69 1.52 -7.08
CA LEU A 80 10.76 1.43 -8.23
C LEU A 80 9.95 2.72 -8.47
N THR A 81 9.72 3.53 -7.44
CA THR A 81 8.94 4.78 -7.55
C THR A 81 9.82 6.00 -7.83
N VAL A 82 11.04 6.05 -7.27
CA VAL A 82 11.98 7.18 -7.46
C VAL A 82 12.73 7.11 -8.79
N LEU A 83 12.88 5.92 -9.38
CA LEU A 83 13.50 5.77 -10.71
C LEU A 83 12.42 5.86 -11.80
N PRO A 84 12.21 7.01 -12.48
CA PRO A 84 11.11 7.21 -13.43
C PRO A 84 11.19 6.31 -14.67
N GLN A 85 12.36 5.69 -14.91
CA GLN A 85 12.57 4.73 -15.97
C GLN A 85 12.22 3.28 -15.59
N ARG A 86 11.81 2.99 -14.34
CA ARG A 86 11.66 1.62 -13.80
C ARG A 86 10.23 1.08 -13.71
N LEU A 87 9.22 1.86 -14.10
CA LEU A 87 7.82 1.42 -14.12
C LEU A 87 7.46 0.76 -15.47
N PRO A 88 6.81 -0.43 -15.49
CA PRO A 88 6.36 -1.02 -16.74
C PRO A 88 5.33 -0.11 -17.40
N ARG A 89 5.47 0.13 -18.72
CA ARG A 89 4.40 0.71 -19.52
C ARG A 89 3.34 -0.36 -19.75
N VAL A 90 2.46 -0.53 -18.77
CA VAL A 90 1.21 -1.27 -18.92
C VAL A 90 0.27 -0.39 -19.75
N GLU A 91 -0.35 -0.94 -20.78
CA GLU A 91 -1.36 -0.22 -21.58
C GLU A 91 -2.77 -0.53 -21.08
N ASP A 92 -3.05 -1.80 -20.75
CA ASP A 92 -4.31 -2.31 -20.19
C ASP A 92 -4.71 -1.63 -18.87
N GLY A 93 -5.96 -1.13 -18.80
CA GLY A 93 -6.54 -0.51 -17.61
C GLY A 93 -6.76 -1.46 -16.43
N GLY A 94 -7.18 -2.70 -16.69
CA GLY A 94 -7.40 -3.71 -15.66
C GLY A 94 -6.10 -4.15 -14.99
N VAL A 95 -5.05 -4.37 -15.79
CA VAL A 95 -3.72 -4.71 -15.28
C VAL A 95 -3.12 -3.57 -14.44
N LYS A 96 -3.37 -2.29 -14.81
CA LYS A 96 -3.01 -1.13 -13.96
C LYS A 96 -3.70 -1.14 -12.60
N VAL A 97 -5.00 -1.46 -12.55
CA VAL A 97 -5.75 -1.58 -11.29
C VAL A 97 -5.14 -2.68 -10.41
N VAL A 98 -4.91 -3.87 -10.97
CA VAL A 98 -4.34 -5.01 -10.23
C VAL A 98 -2.92 -4.70 -9.73
N ALA A 99 -2.07 -4.11 -10.58
CA ALA A 99 -0.71 -3.70 -10.21
C ALA A 99 -0.72 -2.63 -9.10
N LEU A 100 -1.65 -1.66 -9.15
CA LEU A 100 -1.82 -0.68 -8.09
C LEU A 100 -2.27 -1.35 -6.78
N LEU A 101 -3.28 -2.22 -6.81
CA LEU A 101 -3.76 -2.93 -5.62
C LEU A 101 -2.64 -3.77 -4.98
N LEU A 102 -1.82 -4.44 -5.79
CA LEU A 102 -0.64 -5.15 -5.32
C LEU A 102 0.40 -4.21 -4.71
N ALA A 103 0.72 -3.08 -5.36
CA ALA A 103 1.66 -2.09 -4.83
C ALA A 103 1.17 -1.49 -3.50
N LEU A 104 -0.13 -1.23 -3.36
CA LEU A 104 -0.76 -0.80 -2.11
C LEU A 104 -0.60 -1.88 -1.04
N TYR A 105 -1.00 -3.13 -1.30
CA TYR A 105 -0.81 -4.28 -0.40
C TYR A 105 0.65 -4.39 0.08
N LEU A 106 1.62 -4.36 -0.84
CA LEU A 106 3.04 -4.43 -0.51
C LEU A 106 3.51 -3.21 0.31
N SER A 107 3.02 -2.00 0.03
CA SER A 107 3.32 -0.80 0.82
C SER A 107 2.83 -0.92 2.27
N MET A 108 1.69 -1.58 2.49
CA MET A 108 1.17 -1.86 3.83
C MET A 108 2.07 -2.83 4.59
N LEU A 109 2.50 -3.92 3.96
CA LEU A 109 3.39 -4.90 4.58
C LEU A 109 4.72 -4.27 5.00
N ALA A 110 5.29 -3.43 4.13
CA ALA A 110 6.51 -2.67 4.42
C ALA A 110 6.35 -1.73 5.63
N VAL A 111 5.35 -0.83 5.60
CA VAL A 111 5.16 0.19 6.64
C VAL A 111 4.77 -0.42 7.99
N VAL A 112 3.81 -1.35 8.02
CA VAL A 112 3.36 -1.97 9.28
C VAL A 112 4.43 -2.92 9.83
N GLY A 113 5.16 -3.65 8.97
CA GLY A 113 6.27 -4.51 9.41
C GLY A 113 7.41 -3.73 10.07
N ILE A 114 7.77 -2.56 9.52
CA ILE A 114 8.74 -1.65 10.14
C ILE A 114 8.18 -1.08 11.45
N ALA A 115 6.91 -0.67 11.49
CA ALA A 115 6.28 -0.16 12.71
C ALA A 115 6.23 -1.22 13.82
N LEU A 116 5.91 -2.48 13.50
CA LEU A 116 5.97 -3.60 14.45
C LEU A 116 7.36 -3.77 15.07
N GLN A 117 8.43 -3.63 14.28
CA GLN A 117 9.80 -3.70 14.81
C GLN A 117 10.12 -2.53 15.76
N LEU A 118 9.68 -1.30 15.43
CA LEU A 118 9.79 -0.17 16.35
C LEU A 118 9.03 -0.43 17.66
N GLY A 119 7.85 -1.06 17.56
CA GLY A 119 7.06 -1.51 18.70
C GLY A 119 7.79 -2.54 19.57
N VAL A 120 8.47 -3.52 18.98
CA VAL A 120 9.30 -4.50 19.71
C VAL A 120 10.45 -3.80 20.45
N VAL A 121 11.16 -2.86 19.81
CA VAL A 121 12.28 -2.13 20.43
C VAL A 121 11.83 -1.19 21.56
N THR A 122 10.63 -0.61 21.45
CA THR A 122 10.08 0.33 22.43
C THR A 122 9.18 -0.30 23.50
N GLY A 123 8.89 -1.61 23.40
CA GLY A 123 7.89 -2.31 24.22
C GLY A 123 6.43 -1.96 23.88
N GLY A 124 6.19 -1.16 22.84
CA GLY A 124 4.88 -0.63 22.44
C GLY A 124 4.23 -1.32 21.24
N THR A 125 4.43 -2.64 21.05
CA THR A 125 4.01 -3.39 19.84
C THR A 125 2.56 -3.14 19.40
N GLU A 126 1.60 -3.09 20.33
CA GLU A 126 0.19 -2.82 20.01
C GLU A 126 -0.02 -1.39 19.50
N VAL A 127 0.61 -0.40 20.13
CA VAL A 127 0.52 1.01 19.71
C VAL A 127 1.19 1.19 18.34
N ALA A 128 2.37 0.59 18.14
CA ALA A 128 3.11 0.71 16.89
C ALA A 128 2.43 -0.01 15.72
N PHE A 129 1.84 -1.19 15.97
CA PHE A 129 0.94 -1.87 15.02
C PHE A 129 -0.20 -0.93 14.62
N ARG A 130 -0.90 -0.34 15.60
CA ARG A 130 -2.04 0.54 15.31
C ARG A 130 -1.64 1.80 14.53
N LEU A 131 -0.55 2.45 14.92
CA LEU A 131 0.00 3.61 14.22
C LEU A 131 0.44 3.26 12.79
N GLY A 132 1.05 2.09 12.56
CA GLY A 132 1.42 1.63 11.23
C GLY A 132 0.22 1.53 10.28
N HIS A 133 -0.89 0.94 10.74
CA HIS A 133 -2.14 0.86 9.96
C HIS A 133 -2.74 2.23 9.68
N ALA A 134 -2.72 3.14 10.65
CA ALA A 134 -3.19 4.51 10.48
C ALA A 134 -2.37 5.28 9.44
N VAL A 135 -1.02 5.20 9.52
CA VAL A 135 -0.09 5.84 8.56
C VAL A 135 -0.34 5.34 7.13
N VAL A 136 -0.47 4.02 6.94
CA VAL A 136 -0.80 3.43 5.63
C VAL A 136 -2.10 3.99 5.08
N SER A 137 -3.15 4.04 5.91
CA SER A 137 -4.48 4.47 5.47
C SER A 137 -4.53 5.97 5.12
N ILE A 138 -3.82 6.81 5.88
CA ILE A 138 -3.65 8.24 5.55
C ILE A 138 -2.84 8.39 4.26
N GLY A 139 -1.74 7.63 4.09
CA GLY A 139 -0.92 7.67 2.87
C GLY A 139 -1.71 7.30 1.61
N TRP A 140 -2.55 6.26 1.68
CA TRP A 140 -3.44 5.88 0.59
C TRP A 140 -4.50 6.95 0.29
N MET A 141 -5.03 7.62 1.32
CA MET A 141 -5.97 8.74 1.14
C MET A 141 -5.32 9.94 0.42
N VAL A 142 -4.08 10.29 0.79
CA VAL A 142 -3.31 11.35 0.12
C VAL A 142 -3.02 10.98 -1.33
N LEU A 143 -2.66 9.71 -1.61
CA LEU A 143 -2.45 9.22 -2.97
C LEU A 143 -3.75 9.23 -3.80
N ALA A 144 -4.88 8.88 -3.20
CA ALA A 144 -6.20 8.95 -3.83
C ALA A 144 -6.56 10.39 -4.23
N ALA A 145 -6.38 11.34 -3.29
CA ALA A 145 -6.58 12.76 -3.54
C ALA A 145 -5.65 13.30 -4.64
N TRP A 146 -4.38 12.87 -4.67
CA TRP A 146 -3.44 13.22 -5.73
C TRP A 146 -3.91 12.76 -7.12
N PHE A 147 -4.34 11.49 -7.26
CA PHE A 147 -4.88 10.98 -8.53
C PHE A 147 -6.18 11.67 -8.96
N LEU A 148 -7.03 12.08 -8.02
CA LEU A 148 -8.27 12.83 -8.31
C LEU A 148 -8.01 14.29 -8.73
N LEU A 149 -6.99 14.93 -8.17
CA LEU A 149 -6.66 16.34 -8.43
C LEU A 149 -5.81 16.53 -9.69
N SER A 150 -5.02 15.53 -10.08
CA SER A 150 -4.19 15.55 -11.29
C SER A 150 -5.02 15.32 -12.56
N LYS A 151 -5.83 16.32 -12.95
CA LYS A 151 -6.71 16.33 -14.14
C LYS A 151 -6.02 15.80 -15.42
N HIS A 152 -4.72 15.99 -15.56
CA HIS A 152 -3.89 15.60 -16.71
C HIS A 152 -3.50 14.11 -16.79
N LEU A 153 -3.74 13.30 -15.75
CA LEU A 153 -3.36 11.88 -15.73
C LEU A 153 -4.48 10.93 -16.20
N GLY A 154 -5.73 11.38 -16.28
CA GLY A 154 -6.88 10.52 -16.63
C GLY A 154 -7.21 9.43 -15.58
N LEU A 155 -6.56 9.45 -14.41
CA LEU A 155 -6.68 8.42 -13.37
C LEU A 155 -7.81 8.68 -12.36
N THR A 156 -8.79 9.53 -12.68
CA THR A 156 -9.87 9.93 -11.77
C THR A 156 -10.72 8.75 -11.27
N GLY A 157 -11.01 7.76 -12.12
CA GLY A 157 -11.69 6.53 -11.69
C GLY A 157 -10.84 5.69 -10.73
N LEU A 158 -9.52 5.63 -10.98
CA LEU A 158 -8.55 4.95 -10.12
C LEU A 158 -8.47 5.60 -8.74
N GLY A 159 -8.35 6.93 -8.70
CA GLY A 159 -8.34 7.73 -7.47
C GLY A 159 -9.65 7.65 -6.69
N ALA A 160 -10.80 7.57 -7.37
CA ALA A 160 -12.10 7.38 -6.72
C ALA A 160 -12.20 6.00 -6.03
N ALA A 161 -11.80 4.92 -6.71
CA ALA A 161 -11.77 3.58 -6.12
C ALA A 161 -10.79 3.51 -4.93
N LEU A 162 -9.62 4.15 -5.05
CA LEU A 162 -8.63 4.26 -3.99
C LEU A 162 -9.15 5.05 -2.77
N ALA A 163 -9.89 6.14 -3.00
CA ALA A 163 -10.52 6.93 -1.95
C ALA A 163 -11.57 6.10 -1.21
N ILE A 164 -12.49 5.45 -1.94
CA ILE A 164 -13.53 4.58 -1.36
C ILE A 164 -12.88 3.47 -0.53
N GLY A 165 -11.89 2.75 -1.09
CA GLY A 165 -11.18 1.69 -0.36
C GLY A 165 -10.47 2.18 0.90
N SER A 166 -9.87 3.38 0.85
CA SER A 166 -9.21 4.00 2.00
C SER A 166 -10.20 4.44 3.08
N VAL A 167 -11.35 5.01 2.70
CA VAL A 167 -12.45 5.38 3.62
C VAL A 167 -13.03 4.13 4.27
N VAL A 168 -13.37 3.10 3.49
CA VAL A 168 -13.91 1.83 3.99
C VAL A 168 -12.93 1.19 4.97
N LYS A 169 -11.64 1.11 4.61
CA LYS A 169 -10.60 0.59 5.50
C LYS A 169 -10.50 1.39 6.79
N LEU A 170 -10.56 2.72 6.74
CA LEU A 170 -10.56 3.57 7.93
C LEU A 170 -11.79 3.34 8.81
N VAL A 171 -12.99 3.18 8.23
CA VAL A 171 -14.23 2.88 9.00
C VAL A 171 -14.18 1.50 9.65
N PHE A 172 -13.69 0.47 8.96
CA PHE A 172 -13.50 -0.86 9.55
C PHE A 172 -12.40 -0.89 10.61
N TYR A 173 -11.33 -0.10 10.42
CA TYR A 173 -10.28 0.09 11.40
C TYR A 173 -10.79 0.83 12.64
N ASP A 174 -11.65 1.83 12.45
CA ASP A 174 -12.29 2.61 13.50
C ASP A 174 -13.26 1.78 14.36
N MET A 175 -13.97 0.84 13.74
CA MET A 175 -14.82 -0.15 14.43
C MET A 175 -14.02 -1.12 15.33
N ALA A 176 -12.72 -1.29 15.10
CA ALA A 176 -11.90 -2.31 15.75
C ALA A 176 -10.86 -1.78 16.76
N ALA A 177 -10.37 -0.53 16.63
CA ALA A 177 -9.00 -0.23 17.08
C ALA A 177 -8.75 0.89 18.12
N ILE A 178 -9.44 2.04 18.17
CA ILE A 178 -8.93 3.20 18.97
C ILE A 178 -9.99 3.98 19.77
N ASN A 179 -9.64 4.38 21.00
CA ASN A 179 -10.42 5.24 21.90
C ASN A 179 -10.62 6.66 21.30
N GLY A 180 -11.72 7.34 21.63
CA GLY A 180 -12.45 8.22 20.69
C GLY A 180 -11.76 9.46 20.06
N LEU A 181 -10.56 9.87 20.49
CA LEU A 181 -9.92 11.11 20.02
C LEU A 181 -9.19 10.96 18.67
N ILE A 182 -8.33 9.94 18.51
CA ILE A 182 -7.62 9.71 17.24
C ILE A 182 -8.62 9.29 16.13
N ARG A 183 -9.68 8.57 16.50
CA ARG A 183 -10.87 8.34 15.68
C ARG A 183 -11.43 9.64 15.10
N ALA A 184 -11.75 10.60 15.97
CA ALA A 184 -12.37 11.86 15.56
C ALA A 184 -11.47 12.63 14.58
N LEU A 185 -10.16 12.66 14.83
CA LEU A 185 -9.18 13.29 13.94
C LEU A 185 -9.09 12.59 12.57
N ALA A 186 -9.04 11.25 12.53
CA ALA A 186 -8.98 10.51 11.28
C ALA A 186 -10.25 10.69 10.43
N PHE A 187 -11.42 10.62 11.06
CA PHE A 187 -12.71 10.85 10.39
C PHE A 187 -12.85 12.29 9.89
N LEU A 188 -12.45 13.28 10.71
CA LEU A 188 -12.44 14.70 10.35
C LEU A 188 -11.52 14.96 9.15
N LEU A 189 -10.30 14.42 9.14
CA LEU A 189 -9.36 14.57 8.02
C LEU A 189 -9.90 13.95 6.73
N CYS A 190 -10.52 12.77 6.80
CA CYS A 190 -11.16 12.16 5.63
C CYS A 190 -12.35 12.97 5.15
N GLY A 191 -13.20 13.45 6.07
CA GLY A 191 -14.31 14.35 5.77
C GLY A 191 -13.83 15.61 5.05
N ILE A 192 -12.79 16.27 5.56
CA ILE A 192 -12.17 17.46 4.94
C ILE A 192 -11.64 17.16 3.53
N VAL A 193 -10.95 16.04 3.32
CA VAL A 193 -10.45 15.64 1.99
C VAL A 193 -11.60 15.42 1.01
N LEU A 194 -12.63 14.67 1.40
CA LEU A 194 -13.82 14.43 0.57
C LEU A 194 -14.59 15.73 0.27
N LEU A 195 -14.76 16.60 1.28
CA LEU A 195 -15.43 17.89 1.12
C LEU A 195 -14.65 18.80 0.18
N THR A 196 -13.32 18.82 0.28
CA THR A 196 -12.43 19.60 -0.59
C THR A 196 -12.52 19.12 -2.04
N ILE A 197 -12.58 17.80 -2.26
CA ILE A 197 -12.80 17.21 -3.59
C ILE A 197 -14.18 17.59 -4.12
N ALA A 198 -15.23 17.50 -3.31
CA ALA A 198 -16.60 17.84 -3.70
C ALA A 198 -16.73 19.32 -4.10
N VAL A 199 -16.27 20.25 -3.24
CA VAL A 199 -16.28 21.70 -3.49
C VAL A 199 -15.45 22.07 -4.73
N LYS A 200 -14.26 21.47 -4.90
CA LYS A 200 -13.41 21.77 -6.07
C LYS A 200 -13.96 21.19 -7.37
N ARG A 201 -14.85 20.19 -7.31
CA ARG A 201 -15.54 19.60 -8.46
C ARG A 201 -16.88 20.27 -8.77
N SER A 202 -17.50 20.98 -7.81
CA SER A 202 -18.70 21.80 -8.02
C SER A 202 -18.41 23.27 -8.31
N SER A 203 -17.14 23.68 -8.38
CA SER A 203 -16.73 25.03 -8.77
C SER A 203 -17.07 25.29 -10.26
N PRO A 204 -17.65 26.44 -10.63
CA PRO A 204 -18.55 26.55 -11.78
C PRO A 204 -17.86 26.80 -13.14
N GLU A 205 -17.03 25.87 -13.62
CA GLU A 205 -16.67 25.82 -15.07
C GLU A 205 -17.83 25.25 -15.93
N GLU A 206 -18.68 24.40 -15.36
CA GLU A 206 -19.74 23.67 -16.09
C GLU A 206 -21.05 24.46 -16.21
N ALA A 207 -21.24 25.50 -15.38
CA ALA A 207 -22.45 26.33 -15.40
C ALA A 207 -22.48 27.36 -16.56
N SER A 208 -21.31 27.77 -17.08
CA SER A 208 -21.24 28.72 -18.20
C SER A 208 -21.45 28.08 -19.58
N ALA A 209 -21.36 26.75 -19.67
CA ALA A 209 -21.53 26.01 -20.92
C ALA A 209 -22.99 25.64 -21.25
N ILE A 210 -23.92 25.89 -20.32
CA ILE A 210 -25.35 25.53 -20.43
C ILE A 210 -26.25 26.77 -20.56
N SER A 211 -25.71 27.98 -20.33
CA SER A 211 -26.42 29.27 -20.47
C SER A 211 -25.95 30.08 -21.68
N GLY A 212 -25.42 29.40 -22.70
CA GLY A 212 -24.81 29.97 -23.90
C GLY A 212 -25.59 29.71 -25.18
N ASP A 213 -26.92 29.71 -25.11
CA ASP A 213 -27.89 29.76 -26.22
C ASP A 213 -28.88 30.92 -25.98
#